data_AF-A0A7K1TK50-F1
#
_entry.id   AF-A0A7K1TK50-F1
#
_cell.length_a   1.000
_cell.length_b   1.000
_cell.length_c   1.000
_cell.angle_alpha   90.00
_cell.angle_beta   90.00
_cell.angle_gamma   90.00
#
_symmetry.space_group_name_H-M   'P 1'
#
loop_
_entity.id
_entity.type
_entity.pdbx_description
1 polymer ?
#
loop_
_entity_poly.entity_id
_entity_poly.type
_entity_poly.pdbx_seq_one_letter_code
_entity_poly.pdbx_strand_id
1 'polypeptide(L)'
;MSPLGIDPSVPIASYSFAKRTLADLNARAAFWDSYHIQQGQPEPARLRPITYREVSAQLGLAYGETLDSAAIQHYYGEWPPHLGSSAELTEAFVRQLVHLLGPQQPAYLYGSADESNGVWDAEGFRQDWFAQGQVLDLVTVFQQQGQLPTYCFAPDHAWCLYQGEVDWLVLGCAAPLAHALLKEPTIEAFRL
;
A
#
# COMPACT_ATOMS: atom_id res chain seq x y z
N MET A 1 4.62 -3.70 -0.20
CA MET A 1 4.08 -2.99 0.97
C MET A 1 2.97 -2.07 0.51
N SER A 2 1.89 -1.98 1.26
CA SER A 2 0.83 -1.01 1.00
C SER A 2 1.39 0.42 0.99
N PRO A 3 0.96 1.28 0.07
CA PRO A 3 1.34 2.69 0.07
C PRO A 3 1.02 3.36 1.39
N LEU A 4 2.02 4.02 1.96
CA LEU A 4 1.97 4.62 3.29
C LEU A 4 1.79 6.14 3.18
N GLY A 5 0.96 6.67 4.07
CA GLY A 5 0.70 8.09 4.22
C GLY A 5 1.15 8.60 5.59
N ILE A 6 1.53 9.87 5.64
CA ILE A 6 1.81 10.62 6.85
C ILE A 6 0.95 11.87 6.91
N ASP A 7 0.38 12.16 8.09
CA ASP A 7 -0.12 13.49 8.42
C ASP A 7 0.97 14.28 9.17
N PRO A 8 1.67 15.22 8.50
CA PRO A 8 2.76 15.97 9.11
C PRO A 8 2.30 16.96 10.18
N SER A 9 0.99 17.22 10.28
CA SER A 9 0.44 18.11 11.31
C SER A 9 0.23 17.43 12.65
N VAL A 10 0.33 16.10 12.72
CA VAL A 10 0.19 15.31 13.96
C VAL A 10 1.56 15.19 14.64
N PRO A 11 1.79 15.85 15.79
CA PRO A 11 3.08 15.84 16.47
C PRO A 11 3.26 14.56 17.28
N ILE A 12 3.71 13.49 16.62
CA ILE A 12 3.87 12.16 17.23
C ILE A 12 4.70 12.16 18.51
N ALA A 13 5.70 13.04 18.62
CA ALA A 13 6.55 13.17 19.82
C ALA A 13 5.77 13.58 21.08
N SER A 14 4.57 14.15 20.94
CA SER A 14 3.69 14.51 22.07
C SER A 14 2.57 13.49 22.33
N TYR A 15 2.44 12.47 21.48
CA TYR A 15 1.48 11.40 21.68
C TYR A 15 1.98 10.40 22.73
N SER A 16 1.12 10.04 23.67
CA SER A 16 1.40 9.00 24.67
C SER A 16 0.82 7.67 24.24
N PHE A 17 1.70 6.67 24.16
CA PHE A 17 1.34 5.27 23.89
C PHE A 17 0.82 4.53 25.16
N ALA A 18 0.84 5.20 26.33
CA ALA A 18 0.37 4.61 27.58
C ALA A 18 -1.15 4.34 27.58
N LYS A 19 -1.59 3.29 28.25
CA LYS A 19 -3.01 2.87 28.31
C LYS A 19 -3.41 2.19 29.62
N ARG A 20 -2.69 2.49 30.71
CA ARG A 20 -2.83 1.76 31.98
C ARG A 20 -3.83 2.43 32.93
N THR A 21 -3.98 3.75 32.83
CA THR A 21 -4.81 4.54 33.71
C THR A 21 -5.91 5.27 32.94
N LEU A 22 -6.97 5.69 33.64
CA LEU A 22 -8.00 6.56 33.05
C LEU A 22 -7.41 7.87 32.52
N ALA A 23 -6.39 8.42 33.20
CA ALA A 23 -5.70 9.62 32.73
C ALA A 23 -4.97 9.39 31.40
N ASP A 24 -4.34 8.22 31.21
CA ASP A 24 -3.70 7.85 29.94
C ASP A 24 -4.72 7.78 28.81
N LEU A 25 -5.86 7.12 29.06
CA LEU A 25 -6.93 6.97 28.07
C LEU A 25 -7.54 8.32 27.69
N ASN A 26 -7.77 9.21 28.67
CA ASN A 26 -8.28 10.55 28.43
C ASN A 26 -7.29 11.42 27.65
N ALA A 27 -5.98 11.31 27.94
CA ALA A 27 -4.95 12.02 27.19
C ALA A 27 -4.89 11.55 25.73
N ARG A 28 -5.02 10.24 25.48
CA ARG A 28 -5.12 9.68 24.13
C ARG A 28 -6.36 10.16 23.40
N ALA A 29 -7.52 10.11 24.04
CA ALA A 29 -8.77 10.60 23.46
C ALA A 29 -8.66 12.09 23.10
N ALA A 30 -8.17 12.93 24.02
CA ALA A 30 -7.98 14.35 23.77
C ALA A 30 -7.00 14.63 22.61
N PHE A 31 -5.92 13.84 22.51
CA PHE A 31 -5.00 13.93 21.37
C PHE A 31 -5.72 13.56 20.07
N TRP A 32 -6.44 12.44 20.05
CA TRP A 32 -7.15 11.97 18.86
C TRP A 32 -8.21 12.99 18.42
N ASP A 33 -8.98 13.55 19.35
CA ASP A 33 -9.97 14.60 19.07
C ASP A 33 -9.32 15.87 18.49
N SER A 34 -8.20 16.30 19.07
CA SER A 34 -7.48 17.52 18.64
C SER A 34 -6.92 17.41 17.22
N TYR A 35 -6.54 16.21 16.81
CA TYR A 35 -5.91 15.94 15.52
C TYR A 35 -6.81 15.17 14.55
N HIS A 36 -8.11 15.04 14.85
CA HIS A 36 -9.10 14.33 14.03
C HIS A 36 -8.68 12.90 13.65
N ILE A 37 -8.14 12.16 14.62
CA ILE A 37 -7.73 10.76 14.44
C ILE A 37 -8.94 9.87 14.70
N GLN A 38 -9.37 9.11 13.69
CA GLN A 38 -10.50 8.21 13.77
C GLN A 38 -10.03 6.76 13.67
N GLN A 39 -10.46 5.91 14.61
CA GLN A 39 -10.06 4.50 14.66
C GLN A 39 -8.53 4.28 14.61
N GLY A 40 -7.75 5.22 15.15
CA GLY A 40 -6.29 5.16 15.18
C GLY A 40 -5.58 5.62 13.91
N GLN A 41 -6.29 6.22 12.94
CA GLN A 41 -5.71 6.75 11.70
C GLN A 41 -6.08 8.23 11.46
N PRO A 42 -5.21 9.02 10.82
CA PRO A 42 -5.56 10.34 10.32
C PRO A 42 -6.67 10.29 9.26
N GLU A 43 -7.34 11.41 9.03
CA GLU A 43 -8.25 11.55 7.90
C GLU A 43 -7.51 11.36 6.55
N PRO A 44 -8.05 10.57 5.60
CA PRO A 44 -7.40 10.30 4.32
C PRO A 44 -6.96 11.55 3.55
N ALA A 45 -7.74 12.63 3.60
CA ALA A 45 -7.44 13.87 2.89
C ALA A 45 -6.21 14.64 3.44
N ARG A 46 -5.74 14.29 4.64
CA ARG A 46 -4.56 14.89 5.28
C ARG A 46 -3.30 14.07 5.07
N LEU A 47 -3.44 12.82 4.64
CA LEU A 47 -2.31 11.95 4.35
C LEU A 47 -1.54 12.45 3.14
N ARG A 48 -0.23 12.59 3.30
CA ARG A 48 0.73 12.81 2.22
C ARG A 48 1.55 11.54 2.02
N PRO A 49 1.95 11.21 0.77
CA PRO A 49 2.79 10.04 0.55
C PRO A 49 4.08 10.10 1.38
N ILE A 50 4.45 8.98 1.98
CA ILE A 50 5.75 8.77 2.63
C ILE A 50 6.24 7.36 2.32
N THR A 51 7.55 7.21 2.16
CA THR A 51 8.21 5.92 1.98
C THR A 51 8.56 5.29 3.33
N TYR A 52 8.64 3.97 3.39
CA TYR A 52 9.20 3.26 4.55
C TYR A 52 10.67 3.67 4.76
N ARG A 53 11.40 3.96 3.68
CA ARG A 53 12.74 4.56 3.76
C ARG A 53 12.75 5.87 4.54
N GLU A 54 11.83 6.78 4.25
CA GLU A 54 11.74 8.05 5.00
C GLU A 54 11.35 7.81 6.46
N VAL A 55 10.41 6.90 6.72
CA VAL A 55 10.01 6.55 8.10
C VAL A 55 11.21 5.99 8.87
N SER A 56 11.97 5.04 8.32
CA SER A 56 13.16 4.52 9.02
C SER A 56 14.18 5.58 9.36
N ALA A 57 14.41 6.54 8.46
CA ALA A 57 15.32 7.66 8.71
C ALA A 57 14.84 8.52 9.88
N GLN A 58 13.52 8.76 10.00
CA GLN A 58 12.93 9.50 11.12
C GLN A 58 13.01 8.72 12.44
N LEU A 59 12.85 7.40 12.40
CA LEU A 59 12.86 6.53 13.59
C LEU A 59 14.27 6.10 14.02
N GLY A 60 15.29 6.30 13.17
CA GLY A 60 16.62 5.77 13.38
C GLY A 60 16.69 4.24 13.27
N LEU A 61 15.78 3.64 12.48
CA LEU A 61 15.76 2.20 12.21
C LEU A 61 16.58 1.86 10.96
N ALA A 62 17.13 0.65 10.91
CA ALA A 62 17.78 0.15 9.70
C ALA A 62 16.73 -0.10 8.61
N TYR A 63 16.96 0.47 7.43
CA TYR A 63 16.12 0.23 6.26
C TYR A 63 16.51 -1.08 5.57
N GLY A 64 15.53 -1.93 5.27
CA GLY A 64 15.70 -3.21 4.59
C GLY A 64 14.37 -3.93 4.41
N GLU A 65 14.42 -5.19 3.97
CA GLU A 65 13.23 -6.03 3.76
C GLU A 65 12.40 -6.26 5.04
N THR A 66 13.01 -6.13 6.22
CA THR A 66 12.32 -6.31 7.50
C THR A 66 11.59 -5.06 7.99
N LEU A 67 11.74 -3.92 7.30
CA LEU A 67 11.08 -2.68 7.67
C LEU A 67 9.72 -2.60 6.99
N ASP A 68 8.70 -3.12 7.66
CA ASP A 68 7.31 -3.09 7.24
C ASP A 68 6.41 -2.42 8.30
N SER A 69 5.09 -2.50 8.10
CA SER A 69 4.12 -1.94 9.03
C SER A 69 4.20 -2.58 10.42
N ALA A 70 4.50 -3.89 10.49
CA ALA A 70 4.65 -4.60 11.74
C ALA A 70 5.91 -4.17 12.50
N ALA A 71 7.02 -3.91 11.81
CA ALA A 71 8.24 -3.38 12.40
C ALA A 71 8.04 -1.98 12.97
N ILE A 72 7.33 -1.10 12.25
CA ILE A 72 6.97 0.25 12.75
C ILE A 72 6.08 0.13 13.99
N GLN A 73 5.05 -0.71 13.94
CA GLN A 73 4.16 -0.95 15.07
C GLN A 73 4.92 -1.52 16.28
N HIS A 74 5.88 -2.42 16.06
CA HIS A 74 6.70 -2.99 17.12
C HIS A 74 7.57 -1.93 17.80
N TYR A 75 8.18 -1.03 17.02
CA TYR A 75 9.00 0.06 17.55
C TYR A 75 8.21 0.98 18.49
N TYR A 76 6.99 1.35 18.10
CA TYR A 76 6.12 2.21 18.91
C TYR A 76 5.31 1.46 19.98
N GLY A 77 5.19 0.14 19.88
CA GLY A 77 4.32 -0.72 20.69
C GLY A 77 2.84 -0.74 20.22
N GLU A 78 2.45 0.16 19.33
CA GLU A 78 1.18 0.18 18.59
C GLU A 78 1.35 1.01 17.29
N TRP A 79 0.36 0.97 16.40
CA TRP A 79 0.42 1.75 15.18
C TRP A 79 0.44 3.26 15.50
N PRO A 80 1.42 4.03 14.98
CA PRO A 80 1.51 5.44 15.30
C PRO A 80 0.40 6.23 14.58
N PRO A 81 -0.36 7.08 15.29
CA PRO A 81 -1.62 7.62 14.78
C PRO A 81 -1.45 8.78 13.76
N HIS A 82 -0.21 9.11 13.40
CA HIS A 82 0.11 10.06 12.33
C HIS A 82 0.36 9.36 10.98
N LEU A 83 0.42 8.02 10.97
CA LEU A 83 0.57 7.21 9.77
C LEU A 83 -0.77 6.53 9.42
N GLY A 84 -0.99 6.30 8.13
CA GLY A 84 -2.19 5.61 7.65
C GLY A 84 -2.06 5.22 6.19
N SER A 85 -3.09 4.58 5.65
CA SER A 85 -3.24 4.29 4.23
C SER A 85 -4.58 4.82 3.74
N SER A 86 -4.71 5.05 2.43
CA SER A 86 -5.97 5.46 1.82
C SER A 86 -6.09 4.91 0.41
N ALA A 87 -7.33 4.88 -0.10
CA ALA A 87 -7.60 4.44 -1.47
C ALA A 87 -6.89 5.35 -2.49
N GLU A 88 -6.80 6.65 -2.20
CA GLU A 88 -6.12 7.64 -3.04
C GLU A 88 -4.61 7.38 -3.14
N LEU A 89 -3.96 7.01 -2.02
CA LEU A 89 -2.54 6.64 -2.02
C LEU A 89 -2.31 5.35 -2.82
N THR A 90 -3.19 4.36 -2.65
CA THR A 90 -3.12 3.12 -3.42
C THR A 90 -3.34 3.37 -4.91
N GLU A 91 -4.33 4.17 -5.29
CA GLU A 91 -4.55 4.54 -6.68
C GLU A 91 -3.35 5.28 -7.28
N ALA A 92 -2.76 6.23 -6.53
CA ALA A 92 -1.57 6.95 -6.96
C ALA A 92 -0.39 6.00 -7.21
N PHE A 93 -0.17 5.02 -6.33
CA PHE A 93 0.82 3.96 -6.52
C PHE A 93 0.54 3.13 -7.79
N VAL A 94 -0.70 2.68 -7.99
CA VAL A 94 -1.09 1.91 -9.18
C VAL A 94 -0.85 2.71 -10.45
N ARG A 95 -1.17 4.01 -10.47
CA ARG A 95 -0.93 4.90 -11.62
C ARG A 95 0.56 5.03 -11.94
N GLN A 96 1.43 5.10 -10.93
CA GLN A 96 2.87 5.14 -11.15
C GLN A 96 3.40 3.81 -11.69
N LEU A 97 2.91 2.69 -11.16
CA LEU A 97 3.26 1.38 -11.68
C LEU A 97 2.85 1.23 -13.15
N VAL A 98 1.64 1.66 -13.50
CA VAL A 98 1.13 1.71 -14.88
C VAL A 98 2.00 2.59 -15.77
N HIS A 99 2.49 3.74 -15.27
CA HIS A 99 3.39 4.60 -16.02
C HIS A 99 4.70 3.90 -16.36
N LEU A 100 5.30 3.18 -15.40
CA LEU A 100 6.57 2.48 -15.57
C LEU A 100 6.47 1.24 -16.46
N LEU A 101 5.38 0.48 -16.31
CA LEU A 101 5.09 -0.68 -17.14
C LEU A 101 4.69 -0.28 -18.57
N GLY A 102 4.29 0.98 -18.78
CA GLY A 102 3.87 1.50 -20.07
C GLY A 102 2.37 1.32 -20.27
N PRO A 103 1.57 2.40 -20.19
CA PRO A 103 0.11 2.30 -20.07
C PRO A 103 -0.58 1.61 -21.24
N GLN A 104 0.00 1.72 -22.43
CA GLN A 104 -0.53 1.16 -23.68
C GLN A 104 0.04 -0.24 -24.00
N GLN A 105 0.94 -0.77 -23.17
CA GLN A 105 1.42 -2.14 -23.37
C GLN A 105 0.25 -3.11 -23.20
N PRO A 106 0.08 -4.07 -24.11
CA PRO A 106 -0.89 -5.13 -23.93
C PRO A 106 -0.56 -5.93 -22.66
N ALA A 107 -1.59 -6.38 -21.94
CA ALA A 107 -1.44 -7.16 -20.72
C ALA A 107 -2.56 -8.19 -20.58
N TYR A 108 -2.23 -9.28 -19.90
CA TYR A 108 -3.20 -10.25 -19.40
C TYR A 108 -3.46 -9.98 -17.93
N LEU A 109 -4.73 -9.94 -17.53
CA LEU A 109 -5.16 -9.74 -16.15
C LEU A 109 -5.91 -10.99 -15.69
N TYR A 110 -5.55 -11.49 -14.52
CA TYR A 110 -6.16 -12.66 -13.91
C TYR A 110 -6.42 -12.41 -12.43
N GLY A 111 -7.63 -12.66 -11.96
CA GLY A 111 -7.93 -12.66 -10.54
C GLY A 111 -8.47 -14.01 -10.10
N SER A 112 -7.95 -14.49 -8.96
CA SER A 112 -8.34 -15.77 -8.38
C SER A 112 -9.35 -15.59 -7.26
N ALA A 113 -10.44 -16.36 -7.29
CA ALA A 113 -11.41 -16.44 -6.21
C ALA A 113 -10.78 -16.92 -4.90
N ASP A 114 -9.89 -17.91 -4.98
CA ASP A 114 -9.22 -18.50 -3.82
C ASP A 114 -8.31 -17.50 -3.10
N GLU A 115 -7.64 -16.61 -3.84
CA GLU A 115 -6.81 -15.54 -3.27
C GLU A 115 -7.60 -14.25 -3.02
N SER A 116 -8.93 -14.31 -2.94
CA SER A 116 -9.79 -13.14 -2.69
C SER A 116 -9.70 -12.03 -3.76
N ASN A 117 -9.23 -12.33 -4.97
CA ASN A 117 -9.16 -11.40 -6.11
C ASN A 117 -10.13 -11.74 -7.24
N GLY A 118 -11.04 -12.70 -7.03
CA GLY A 118 -12.11 -13.06 -7.96
C GLY A 118 -13.20 -11.99 -8.08
N VAL A 119 -14.08 -12.15 -9.08
CA VAL A 119 -15.27 -11.32 -9.29
C VAL A 119 -16.51 -12.00 -8.75
N TRP A 120 -17.50 -11.23 -8.31
CA TRP A 120 -18.79 -11.77 -7.86
C TRP A 120 -19.72 -12.03 -9.05
N ASP A 121 -20.28 -13.24 -9.12
CA ASP A 121 -21.35 -13.58 -10.07
C ASP A 121 -22.73 -13.10 -9.59
N ALA A 122 -23.77 -13.35 -10.40
CA ALA A 122 -25.13 -12.92 -10.11
C ALA A 122 -25.73 -13.65 -8.88
N GLU A 123 -25.21 -14.83 -8.57
CA GLU A 123 -25.60 -15.70 -7.47
C GLU A 123 -24.86 -15.37 -6.17
N GLY A 124 -23.89 -14.44 -6.20
CA GLY A 124 -23.13 -13.99 -5.05
C GLY A 124 -21.97 -14.91 -4.67
N PHE A 125 -21.45 -15.70 -5.61
CA PHE A 125 -20.22 -16.47 -5.44
C PHE A 125 -19.03 -15.79 -6.12
N ARG A 126 -17.84 -15.93 -5.54
CA ARG A 126 -16.60 -15.45 -6.17
C ARG A 126 -16.16 -16.45 -7.24
N GLN A 127 -15.84 -15.93 -8.42
CA GLN A 127 -15.34 -16.68 -9.56
C GLN A 127 -13.97 -16.16 -9.98
N ASP A 128 -13.14 -17.06 -10.48
CA ASP A 128 -11.93 -16.67 -11.20
C ASP A 128 -12.30 -15.88 -12.44
N TRP A 129 -11.43 -14.95 -12.85
CA TRP A 129 -11.62 -14.19 -14.07
C TRP A 129 -10.31 -13.99 -14.81
N PHE A 130 -10.42 -13.86 -16.13
CA PHE A 130 -9.30 -13.62 -17.02
C PHE A 130 -9.72 -12.60 -18.10
N ALA A 131 -8.89 -11.60 -18.32
CA ALA A 131 -9.11 -10.57 -19.31
C ALA A 131 -7.82 -10.27 -20.09
N GLN A 132 -8.02 -9.90 -21.36
CA GLN A 132 -7.00 -9.30 -22.20
C GLN A 132 -7.26 -7.80 -22.28
N GLY A 133 -6.21 -7.00 -22.15
CA GLY A 133 -6.35 -5.56 -22.17
C GLY A 133 -5.01 -4.87 -22.29
N GLN A 134 -4.90 -3.73 -21.63
CA GLN A 134 -3.68 -2.95 -21.51
C GLN A 134 -3.31 -2.76 -20.05
N VAL A 135 -2.05 -2.41 -19.79
CA VAL A 135 -1.56 -2.08 -18.45
C VAL A 135 -2.43 -1.01 -17.76
N LEU A 136 -2.92 -0.02 -18.52
CA LEU A 136 -3.81 1.02 -18.00
C LEU A 136 -5.08 0.48 -17.31
N ASP A 137 -5.55 -0.70 -17.73
CA ASP A 137 -6.75 -1.33 -17.16
C ASP A 137 -6.57 -1.71 -15.68
N LEU A 138 -5.33 -1.80 -15.17
CA LEU A 138 -5.08 -1.98 -13.74
C LEU A 138 -5.71 -0.87 -12.88
N VAL A 139 -5.71 0.38 -13.37
CA VAL A 139 -6.37 1.49 -12.66
C VAL A 139 -7.87 1.26 -12.60
N THR A 140 -8.48 0.89 -13.74
CA THR A 140 -9.91 0.63 -13.84
C THR A 140 -10.34 -0.53 -12.95
N VAL A 141 -9.58 -1.63 -12.96
CA VAL A 141 -9.83 -2.80 -12.11
C VAL A 141 -9.75 -2.42 -10.64
N PHE A 142 -8.70 -1.70 -10.23
CA PHE A 142 -8.57 -1.23 -8.85
C PHE A 142 -9.75 -0.34 -8.43
N GLN A 143 -10.17 0.61 -9.26
CA GLN A 143 -11.29 1.49 -8.96
C GLN A 143 -12.63 0.77 -8.85
N GLN A 144 -12.83 -0.31 -9.63
CA GLN A 144 -14.07 -1.09 -9.62
C GLN A 144 -14.12 -2.12 -8.49
N GLN A 145 -12.99 -2.77 -8.21
CA GLN A 145 -12.93 -3.92 -7.31
C GLN A 145 -12.32 -3.59 -5.94
N GLY A 146 -11.64 -2.45 -5.81
CA GLY A 146 -10.88 -2.08 -4.61
C GLY A 146 -9.55 -2.84 -4.43
N GLN A 147 -9.17 -3.65 -5.42
CA GLN A 147 -8.00 -4.53 -5.40
C GLN A 147 -7.45 -4.76 -6.81
N LEU A 148 -6.17 -5.10 -6.93
CA LEU A 148 -5.55 -5.47 -8.20
C LEU A 148 -5.87 -6.94 -8.55
N PRO A 149 -5.74 -7.34 -9.82
CA PRO A 149 -5.73 -8.75 -10.18
C PRO A 149 -4.63 -9.53 -9.42
N THR A 150 -4.87 -10.82 -9.18
CA THR A 150 -3.86 -11.75 -8.68
C THR A 150 -2.60 -11.73 -9.55
N TYR A 151 -2.76 -11.83 -10.86
CA TYR A 151 -1.66 -11.72 -11.82
C TYR A 151 -1.97 -10.65 -12.87
N CYS A 152 -0.95 -9.87 -13.21
CA CYS A 152 -0.94 -9.06 -14.43
C CYS A 152 0.40 -9.29 -15.14
N PHE A 153 0.40 -9.64 -16.41
CA PHE A 153 1.65 -9.98 -17.11
C PHE A 153 1.67 -9.57 -18.57
N ALA A 154 2.87 -9.28 -19.05
CA ALA A 154 3.14 -8.96 -20.45
C ALA A 154 2.95 -10.20 -21.34
N PRO A 155 2.46 -10.05 -22.58
CA PRO A 155 2.34 -11.18 -23.52
C PRO A 155 3.65 -11.85 -23.90
N ASP A 156 4.77 -11.13 -23.82
CA ASP A 156 6.12 -11.65 -24.06
C ASP A 156 6.79 -12.18 -22.77
N HIS A 157 6.07 -12.15 -21.65
CA HIS A 157 6.55 -12.50 -20.32
C HIS A 157 7.78 -11.70 -19.85
N ALA A 158 8.01 -10.51 -20.40
CA ALA A 158 9.10 -9.64 -19.96
C ALA A 158 8.92 -9.13 -18.51
N TRP A 159 7.68 -9.12 -18.03
CA TRP A 159 7.32 -8.84 -16.65
C TRP A 159 6.05 -9.56 -16.22
N CYS A 160 5.93 -9.83 -14.93
CA CYS A 160 4.77 -10.41 -14.27
C CYS A 160 4.61 -9.79 -12.87
N LEU A 161 3.45 -9.18 -12.65
CA LEU A 161 2.99 -8.63 -11.39
C LEU A 161 2.12 -9.67 -10.69
N TYR A 162 2.38 -9.90 -9.42
CA TYR A 162 1.61 -10.78 -8.55
C TYR A 162 1.17 -10.02 -7.29
N GLN A 163 -0.12 -10.08 -6.98
CA GLN A 163 -0.69 -9.66 -5.71
C GLN A 163 -1.63 -10.77 -5.20
N GLY A 164 -1.07 -11.73 -4.46
CA GLY A 164 -1.86 -12.76 -3.77
C GLY A 164 -2.15 -12.39 -2.32
N GLU A 165 -2.04 -13.36 -1.41
CA GLU A 165 -2.29 -13.17 0.04
C GLU A 165 -1.22 -12.35 0.76
N VAL A 166 -0.10 -12.04 0.10
CA VAL A 166 0.97 -11.22 0.68
C VAL A 166 0.61 -9.74 0.62
N ASP A 167 0.91 -9.00 1.70
CA ASP A 167 0.71 -7.54 1.80
C ASP A 167 1.52 -6.74 0.76
N TRP A 168 2.35 -7.41 -0.04
CA TRP A 168 3.29 -6.81 -0.96
C TRP A 168 3.05 -7.28 -2.38
N LEU A 169 3.18 -6.33 -3.30
CA LEU A 169 3.16 -6.61 -4.73
C LEU A 169 4.53 -7.12 -5.17
N VAL A 170 4.56 -8.27 -5.82
CA VAL A 170 5.78 -8.86 -6.37
C VAL A 170 5.83 -8.59 -7.87
N LEU A 171 6.96 -8.11 -8.36
CA LEU A 171 7.18 -7.91 -9.79
C LEU A 171 8.40 -8.71 -10.25
N GLY A 172 8.15 -9.81 -10.94
CA GLY A 172 9.18 -10.48 -11.74
C GLY A 172 9.42 -9.67 -13.01
N CYS A 173 10.64 -9.20 -13.27
CA CYS A 173 10.93 -8.40 -14.46
C CYS A 173 12.42 -8.45 -14.85
N ALA A 174 12.69 -8.00 -16.08
CA ALA A 174 14.06 -7.77 -16.54
C ALA A 174 14.77 -6.63 -15.78
N ALA A 175 16.11 -6.71 -15.72
CA ALA A 175 16.94 -5.75 -14.98
C ALA A 175 16.69 -4.26 -15.30
N PRO A 176 16.42 -3.83 -16.55
CA PRO A 176 16.12 -2.42 -16.84
C PRO A 176 14.88 -1.89 -16.10
N LEU A 177 13.81 -2.68 -16.02
CA LEU A 177 12.57 -2.31 -15.34
C LEU A 177 12.76 -2.30 -13.81
N ALA A 178 13.46 -3.30 -13.27
CA ALA A 178 13.83 -3.32 -11.86
C ALA A 178 14.62 -2.06 -11.45
N HIS A 179 15.58 -1.63 -12.28
CA HIS A 179 16.37 -0.43 -12.02
C HIS A 179 15.55 0.86 -12.13
N ALA A 180 14.56 0.91 -13.03
CA ALA A 180 13.64 2.03 -13.12
C ALA A 180 12.82 2.15 -11.82
N LEU A 181 12.23 1.04 -11.34
CA LEU A 181 11.45 1.01 -10.10
C LEU A 181 12.25 1.45 -8.87
N LEU A 182 13.50 0.97 -8.72
CA LEU A 182 14.35 1.33 -7.59
C LEU A 182 14.78 2.81 -7.57
N LYS A 183 14.61 3.51 -8.69
CA LYS A 183 14.89 4.95 -8.83
C LYS A 183 13.66 5.83 -8.63
N GLU A 184 12.46 5.26 -8.66
CA GLU A 184 11.24 6.03 -8.50
C GLU A 184 11.08 6.45 -7.03
N PRO A 185 11.10 7.75 -6.72
CA PRO A 185 11.16 8.23 -5.34
C PRO A 185 9.86 7.95 -4.57
N THR A 186 8.76 7.76 -5.28
CA THR A 186 7.42 7.59 -4.73
C THR A 186 6.95 6.14 -4.71
N ILE A 187 7.77 5.21 -5.22
CA ILE A 187 7.52 3.77 -5.12
C ILE A 187 8.49 3.17 -4.12
N GLU A 188 7.93 2.59 -3.06
CA GLU A 188 8.71 1.76 -2.14
C GLU A 188 9.05 0.42 -2.81
N ALA A 189 10.32 0.23 -3.13
CA ALA A 189 10.82 -0.99 -3.75
C ALA A 189 12.17 -1.40 -3.16
N PHE A 190 12.34 -2.70 -2.96
CA PHE A 190 13.62 -3.33 -2.61
C PHE A 190 13.74 -4.62 -3.42
N ARG A 191 14.98 -5.10 -3.53
CA ARG A 191 15.30 -6.30 -4.29
C ARG A 191 15.37 -7.49 -3.33
N LEU A 192 14.59 -8.52 -3.62
CA LEU A 192 14.69 -9.86 -3.03
C LEU A 192 15.82 -10.67 -3.69
#